data_AF-A0ABD2IP71-F1
#
_entry.id   AF-A0ABD2IP71-F1
#
_cell.length_a   1.000
_cell.length_b   1.000
_cell.length_c   1.000
_cell.angle_alpha   90.00
_cell.angle_beta   90.00
_cell.angle_gamma   90.00
#
_symmetry.space_group_name_H-M   'P 1'
#
loop_
_entity.id
_entity.type
_entity.pdbx_description
1 polymer ?
#
loop_
_entity_poly.entity_id
_entity_poly.type
_entity_poly.pdbx_seq_one_letter_code
_entity_poly.pdbx_strand_id
1 'polypeptide(L)'
;MQAVTEQCFCKRWAFSLKKSMESENFERHFRLAIQSVTAEDYEKMRQYRHREDSLATLAGRLFLRKAVQCLCGVRWADIEISRTERGKPFIVRPENISIGLNVSHQGDYTVFASSCTNQVGVDVMRLDMCRGNKTADEYINSMAKSASARELRTMRGQPTEQMKMTVFYRYWCLKEAIMKATGHGLVNDLSRFDFIIDPNERYKQGSFITSTTFTEDAIPQPQWIFEESFVDANHVAAVCREKALPAVCTFRKEQCAKIFFSKIDFEFLLDDASILNPLADGGASENARKGKGGKRKDGEREEKERKTETEREGGMEEKKTKKGMEGKGNGWRMHLGWLRGVLAADGWG
;
A
#
# COMPACT_ATOMS: atom_id res chain seq x y z
N MET A 1 4.94 17.52 -38.01
CA MET A 1 5.61 17.61 -36.69
C MET A 1 4.53 17.51 -35.63
N GLN A 2 4.38 16.35 -34.98
CA GLN A 2 3.46 16.21 -33.83
C GLN A 2 4.03 16.99 -32.64
N ALA A 3 3.19 17.80 -32.01
CA ALA A 3 3.52 18.50 -30.78
C ALA A 3 3.94 17.48 -29.72
N VAL A 4 5.22 17.47 -29.36
CA VAL A 4 5.75 16.58 -28.33
C VAL A 4 5.28 17.11 -26.99
N THR A 5 4.37 16.39 -26.35
CA THR A 5 3.79 16.75 -25.06
C THR A 5 4.87 17.13 -24.03
N GLU A 6 4.62 18.26 -23.37
CA GLU A 6 5.51 18.97 -22.44
C GLU A 6 5.42 18.40 -21.01
N GLN A 7 5.34 17.07 -20.84
CA GLN A 7 5.02 16.47 -19.55
C GLN A 7 6.15 15.59 -19.00
N CYS A 8 6.44 15.77 -17.71
CA CYS A 8 7.30 14.86 -16.97
C CYS A 8 6.69 13.45 -16.96
N PHE A 9 7.49 12.43 -17.27
CA PHE A 9 7.10 11.04 -17.27
C PHE A 9 7.28 10.36 -15.90
N CYS A 10 7.94 11.02 -14.94
CA CYS A 10 7.98 10.51 -13.56
C CYS A 10 6.55 10.31 -13.05
N LYS A 11 6.31 9.21 -12.35
CA LYS A 11 4.98 8.80 -11.94
C LYS A 11 4.79 9.01 -10.45
N ARG A 12 3.57 9.40 -10.09
CA ARG A 12 3.05 9.49 -8.72
C ARG A 12 1.70 8.80 -8.77
N TRP A 13 1.61 7.59 -8.22
CA TRP A 13 0.39 6.81 -8.29
C TRP A 13 -0.11 6.45 -6.90
N ALA A 14 -1.43 6.36 -6.77
CA ALA A 14 -2.08 5.97 -5.54
C ALA A 14 -3.18 4.95 -5.84
N PHE A 15 -3.17 3.84 -5.13
CA PHE A 15 -4.12 2.76 -5.24
C PHE A 15 -4.90 2.67 -3.94
N SER A 16 -6.23 2.80 -4.01
CA SER A 16 -7.10 2.74 -2.84
C SER A 16 -7.50 1.30 -2.54
N LEU A 17 -7.08 0.80 -1.38
CA LEU A 17 -7.43 -0.53 -0.88
C LEU A 17 -8.95 -0.65 -0.74
N LYS A 18 -9.57 0.31 -0.04
CA LYS A 18 -11.01 0.34 0.20
C LYS A 18 -11.81 0.34 -1.11
N LYS A 19 -11.54 1.29 -2.01
CA LYS A 19 -12.26 1.39 -3.29
C LYS A 19 -12.08 0.14 -4.14
N SER A 20 -10.90 -0.48 -4.11
CA SER A 20 -10.65 -1.71 -4.87
C SER A 20 -11.49 -2.88 -4.36
N MET A 21 -11.63 -3.04 -3.02
CA MET A 21 -12.44 -4.10 -2.40
C MET A 21 -13.94 -3.90 -2.62
N GLU A 22 -14.40 -2.66 -2.80
CA GLU A 22 -15.79 -2.31 -3.09
C GLU A 22 -16.17 -2.51 -4.57
N SER A 23 -15.19 -2.82 -5.44
CA SER A 23 -15.44 -3.04 -6.87
C SER A 23 -16.13 -4.39 -7.14
N GLU A 24 -17.11 -4.40 -8.04
CA GLU A 24 -17.79 -5.61 -8.50
C GLU A 24 -16.81 -6.62 -9.16
N ASN A 25 -15.76 -6.11 -9.81
CA ASN A 25 -14.74 -6.92 -10.48
C ASN A 25 -13.57 -7.32 -9.55
N PHE A 26 -13.65 -7.02 -8.25
CA PHE A 26 -12.54 -7.21 -7.31
C PHE A 26 -11.99 -8.63 -7.33
N GLU A 27 -12.84 -9.65 -7.23
CA GLU A 27 -12.41 -11.05 -7.22
C GLU A 27 -11.63 -11.42 -8.49
N ARG A 28 -12.14 -11.04 -9.66
CA ARG A 28 -11.50 -11.33 -10.95
C ARG A 28 -10.14 -10.64 -11.04
N HIS A 29 -10.09 -9.35 -10.69
CA HIS A 29 -8.86 -8.58 -10.71
C HIS A 29 -7.84 -9.08 -9.69
N PHE A 30 -8.28 -9.41 -8.48
CA PHE A 30 -7.42 -9.94 -7.44
C PHE A 30 -6.81 -11.29 -7.86
N ARG A 31 -7.62 -12.21 -8.44
CA ARG A 31 -7.14 -13.50 -8.94
C ARG A 31 -6.12 -13.34 -10.07
N LEU A 32 -6.32 -12.38 -10.97
CA LEU A 32 -5.33 -12.08 -12.01
C LEU A 32 -4.07 -11.45 -11.38
N ALA A 33 -4.23 -10.50 -10.47
CA ALA A 33 -3.14 -9.81 -9.80
C ALA A 33 -2.17 -10.75 -9.08
N ILE A 34 -2.67 -11.73 -8.32
CA ILE A 34 -1.81 -12.70 -7.62
C ILE A 34 -1.05 -13.63 -8.59
N GLN A 35 -1.60 -13.86 -9.78
CA GLN A 35 -0.94 -14.63 -10.84
C GLN A 35 0.06 -13.79 -11.64
N SER A 36 -0.10 -12.46 -11.65
CA SER A 36 0.76 -11.51 -12.36
C SER A 36 2.01 -11.10 -11.56
N VAL A 37 2.21 -11.63 -10.36
CA VAL A 37 3.45 -11.48 -9.58
C VAL A 37 4.24 -12.78 -9.54
N THR A 38 5.51 -12.72 -9.13
CA THR A 38 6.33 -13.92 -9.00
C THR A 38 5.81 -14.84 -7.89
N ALA A 39 6.09 -16.15 -7.98
CA ALA A 39 5.72 -17.11 -6.95
C ALA A 39 6.36 -16.77 -5.58
N GLU A 40 7.57 -16.21 -5.56
CA GLU A 40 8.23 -15.76 -4.33
C GLU A 40 7.49 -14.57 -3.68
N ASP A 41 7.09 -13.58 -4.49
CA ASP A 41 6.32 -12.44 -3.97
C ASP A 41 4.94 -12.90 -3.51
N TYR A 42 4.31 -13.84 -4.23
CA TYR A 42 3.06 -14.47 -3.81
C TYR A 42 3.21 -15.13 -2.44
N GLU A 43 4.21 -15.99 -2.24
CA GLU A 43 4.42 -16.69 -0.97
C GLU A 43 4.69 -15.73 0.19
N LYS A 44 5.45 -14.65 -0.02
CA LYS A 44 5.64 -13.60 1.01
C LYS A 44 4.32 -12.93 1.38
N MET A 45 3.47 -12.63 0.41
CA MET A 45 2.16 -12.04 0.66
C MET A 45 1.22 -12.98 1.43
N ARG A 46 1.46 -14.29 1.33
CA ARG A 46 0.70 -15.30 2.08
C ARG A 46 1.00 -15.32 3.59
N GLN A 47 2.10 -14.71 4.01
CA GLN A 47 2.51 -14.71 5.42
C GLN A 47 1.83 -13.59 6.24
N TYR A 48 1.18 -12.63 5.59
CA TYR A 48 0.51 -11.54 6.30
C TYR A 48 -0.78 -12.00 6.97
N ARG A 49 -0.95 -11.58 8.22
CA ARG A 49 -2.15 -11.87 9.01
C ARG A 49 -3.38 -11.09 8.54
N HIS A 50 -3.17 -9.85 8.08
CA HIS A 50 -4.24 -8.94 7.69
C HIS A 50 -4.35 -8.85 6.17
N ARG A 51 -5.58 -8.88 5.67
CA ARG A 51 -5.87 -8.88 4.22
C ARG A 51 -5.47 -7.57 3.57
N GLU A 52 -5.64 -6.49 4.29
CA GLU A 52 -5.28 -5.14 3.88
C GLU A 52 -3.77 -5.05 3.64
N ASP A 53 -2.95 -5.70 4.48
CA ASP A 53 -1.49 -5.74 4.32
C ASP A 53 -1.08 -6.60 3.11
N SER A 54 -1.74 -7.75 2.89
CA SER A 54 -1.54 -8.56 1.67
C SER A 54 -1.90 -7.77 0.42
N LEU A 55 -3.04 -7.08 0.41
CA LEU A 55 -3.51 -6.28 -0.73
C LEU A 55 -2.62 -5.06 -0.99
N ALA A 56 -2.17 -4.38 0.07
CA ALA A 56 -1.23 -3.27 -0.04
C ALA A 56 0.11 -3.72 -0.62
N THR A 57 0.61 -4.86 -0.15
CA THR A 57 1.84 -5.45 -0.68
C THR A 57 1.67 -5.84 -2.15
N LEU A 58 0.55 -6.45 -2.52
CA LEU A 58 0.21 -6.82 -3.90
C LEU A 58 0.18 -5.59 -4.81
N ALA A 59 -0.55 -4.55 -4.41
CA ALA A 59 -0.58 -3.28 -5.14
C ALA A 59 0.83 -2.70 -5.31
N GLY A 60 1.66 -2.78 -4.26
CA GLY A 60 3.07 -2.41 -4.30
C GLY A 60 3.88 -3.17 -5.36
N ARG A 61 3.68 -4.49 -5.49
CA ARG A 61 4.36 -5.31 -6.50
C ARG A 61 3.90 -4.97 -7.92
N LEU A 62 2.60 -4.79 -8.10
CA LEU A 62 2.03 -4.40 -9.39
C LEU A 62 2.51 -3.00 -9.82
N PHE A 63 2.58 -2.05 -8.89
CA PHE A 63 3.13 -0.72 -9.16
C PHE A 63 4.54 -0.79 -9.73
N LEU A 64 5.41 -1.56 -9.09
CA LEU A 64 6.80 -1.70 -9.51
C LEU A 64 6.89 -2.27 -10.92
N ARG A 65 6.15 -3.35 -11.23
CA ARG A 65 6.15 -3.95 -12.57
C ARG A 65 5.51 -3.04 -13.62
N LYS A 66 4.33 -2.48 -13.35
CA LYS A 66 3.64 -1.56 -14.29
C LYS A 66 4.50 -0.32 -14.56
N ALA A 67 5.20 0.20 -13.56
CA ALA A 67 6.13 1.32 -13.76
C ALA A 67 7.27 0.96 -14.71
N VAL A 68 7.91 -0.19 -14.54
CA VAL A 68 8.99 -0.64 -15.44
C VAL A 68 8.46 -0.87 -16.85
N GLN A 69 7.30 -1.51 -17.00
CA GLN A 69 6.64 -1.70 -18.30
C GLN A 69 6.40 -0.35 -19.00
N CYS A 70 5.75 0.61 -18.32
CA CYS A 70 5.43 1.91 -18.91
C CYS A 70 6.65 2.79 -19.18
N LEU A 71 7.67 2.77 -18.31
CA LEU A 71 8.83 3.65 -18.42
C LEU A 71 9.91 3.12 -19.35
N CYS A 72 10.03 1.78 -19.49
CA CYS A 72 11.07 1.14 -20.29
C CYS A 72 10.55 0.48 -21.57
N GLY A 73 9.23 0.38 -21.75
CA GLY A 73 8.63 -0.22 -22.95
C GLY A 73 8.90 -1.73 -23.08
N VAL A 74 9.07 -2.44 -21.96
CA VAL A 74 9.36 -3.88 -21.93
C VAL A 74 8.12 -4.71 -21.61
N ARG A 75 8.10 -5.98 -22.02
CA ARG A 75 6.97 -6.88 -21.71
C ARG A 75 6.95 -7.20 -20.22
N TRP A 76 5.74 -7.41 -19.67
CA TRP A 76 5.56 -7.74 -18.26
C TRP A 76 6.39 -8.95 -17.82
N ALA A 77 6.46 -10.00 -18.64
CA ALA A 77 7.21 -11.22 -18.33
C ALA A 77 8.74 -11.06 -18.29
N ASP A 78 9.28 -10.03 -18.96
CA ASP A 78 10.74 -9.81 -19.05
C ASP A 78 11.28 -8.95 -17.90
N ILE A 79 10.38 -8.46 -17.02
CA ILE A 79 10.73 -7.56 -15.93
C ILE A 79 11.27 -8.36 -14.73
N GLU A 80 12.45 -7.99 -14.28
CA GLU A 80 13.04 -8.51 -13.05
C GLU A 80 13.38 -7.37 -12.11
N ILE A 81 12.86 -7.46 -10.89
CA ILE A 81 13.02 -6.45 -9.84
C ILE A 81 13.55 -7.18 -8.62
N SER A 82 14.68 -6.72 -8.11
CA SER A 82 15.27 -7.22 -6.87
C SER A 82 15.19 -6.13 -5.79
N ARG A 83 15.69 -6.45 -4.60
CA ARG A 83 15.73 -5.54 -3.45
C ARG A 83 17.14 -5.50 -2.88
N THR A 84 17.57 -4.31 -2.49
CA THR A 84 18.80 -4.14 -1.70
C THR A 84 18.68 -4.90 -0.38
N GLU A 85 19.78 -5.08 0.37
CA GLU A 85 19.78 -5.64 1.73
C GLU A 85 18.76 -4.98 2.67
N ARG A 86 18.53 -3.67 2.50
CA ARG A 86 17.55 -2.88 3.28
C ARG A 86 16.15 -2.83 2.66
N GLY A 87 15.86 -3.70 1.70
CA GLY A 87 14.53 -3.88 1.12
C GLY A 87 14.11 -2.90 0.01
N LYS A 88 14.94 -1.90 -0.34
CA LYS A 88 14.63 -0.93 -1.41
C LYS A 88 14.63 -1.63 -2.79
N PRO A 89 13.56 -1.50 -3.60
CA PRO A 89 13.48 -2.16 -4.90
C PRO A 89 14.38 -1.50 -5.94
N PHE A 90 14.98 -2.31 -6.82
CA PHE A 90 15.75 -1.84 -7.98
C PHE A 90 15.52 -2.77 -9.19
N ILE A 91 15.67 -2.21 -10.38
CA ILE A 91 15.45 -2.92 -11.65
C ILE A 91 16.70 -3.74 -11.96
N VAL A 92 16.53 -5.05 -12.16
CA VAL A 92 17.58 -5.96 -12.66
C VAL A 92 17.45 -6.11 -14.17
N ARG A 93 16.22 -6.31 -14.67
CA ARG A 93 15.91 -6.34 -16.10
C ARG A 93 14.73 -5.41 -16.43
N PRO A 94 14.84 -4.60 -17.49
CA PRO A 94 15.99 -4.47 -18.41
C PRO A 94 17.24 -3.85 -17.74
N GLU A 95 18.42 -4.22 -18.25
CA GLU A 95 19.70 -3.75 -17.74
C GLU A 95 19.94 -2.26 -18.07
N ASN A 96 20.90 -1.64 -17.37
CA ASN A 96 21.36 -0.26 -17.61
C ASN A 96 20.26 0.82 -17.49
N ILE A 97 19.19 0.55 -16.74
CA ILE A 97 18.15 1.53 -16.43
C ILE A 97 18.43 2.23 -15.11
N SER A 98 18.64 3.55 -15.18
CA SER A 98 18.77 4.44 -14.02
C SER A 98 17.42 5.05 -13.65
N ILE A 99 16.49 4.23 -13.15
CA ILE A 99 15.18 4.71 -12.66
C ILE A 99 15.02 4.31 -11.20
N GLY A 100 14.76 5.29 -10.36
CA GLY A 100 14.37 5.05 -8.98
C GLY A 100 12.90 4.68 -8.89
N LEU A 101 12.61 3.69 -8.04
CA LEU A 101 11.27 3.20 -7.75
C LEU A 101 11.10 3.16 -6.23
N ASN A 102 9.99 3.69 -5.72
CA ASN A 102 9.67 3.56 -4.31
C ASN A 102 8.17 3.42 -4.08
N VAL A 103 7.81 2.64 -3.07
CA VAL A 103 6.43 2.33 -2.68
C VAL A 103 6.29 2.60 -1.18
N SER A 104 5.15 3.14 -0.77
CA SER A 104 4.72 3.17 0.63
C SER A 104 3.25 2.78 0.72
N HIS A 105 2.82 2.32 1.87
CA HIS A 105 1.40 2.08 2.14
C HIS A 105 1.08 2.42 3.58
N GLN A 106 -0.05 3.07 3.79
CA GLN A 106 -0.58 3.35 5.12
C GLN A 106 -2.05 3.73 4.99
N GLY A 107 -2.87 3.25 5.92
CA GLY A 107 -4.30 3.51 5.91
C GLY A 107 -4.94 2.88 4.68
N ASP A 108 -5.65 3.68 3.90
CA ASP A 108 -6.46 3.17 2.79
C ASP A 108 -5.71 3.18 1.44
N TYR A 109 -4.42 3.55 1.41
CA TYR A 109 -3.66 3.68 0.18
C TYR A 109 -2.32 2.96 0.19
N THR A 110 -2.00 2.40 -0.97
CA THR A 110 -0.62 2.16 -1.41
C THR A 110 -0.26 3.23 -2.43
N VAL A 111 0.90 3.85 -2.27
CA VAL A 111 1.42 4.90 -3.15
C VAL A 111 2.75 4.50 -3.77
N PHE A 112 3.03 5.07 -4.93
CA PHE A 112 4.24 4.83 -5.71
C PHE A 112 4.82 6.14 -6.23
N ALA A 113 6.16 6.23 -6.25
CA ALA A 113 6.89 7.30 -6.91
C ALA A 113 8.07 6.77 -7.73
N SER A 114 8.31 7.40 -8.88
CA SER A 114 9.54 7.19 -9.68
C SER A 114 10.36 8.46 -9.89
N SER A 115 11.64 8.29 -10.21
CA SER A 115 12.58 9.37 -10.56
C SER A 115 13.59 8.93 -11.62
N CYS A 116 14.17 9.89 -12.35
CA CYS A 116 15.32 9.71 -13.27
C CYS A 116 16.62 9.26 -12.56
N THR A 117 16.64 9.23 -11.22
CA THR A 117 17.76 8.74 -10.42
C THR A 117 17.26 7.65 -9.46
N ASN A 118 18.14 6.77 -9.01
CA ASN A 118 17.80 5.74 -8.03
C ASN A 118 17.46 6.31 -6.63
N GLN A 119 17.68 7.61 -6.41
CA GLN A 119 17.42 8.32 -5.18
C GLN A 119 16.01 8.92 -5.18
N VAL A 120 15.02 8.07 -4.91
CA VAL A 120 13.63 8.46 -4.70
C VAL A 120 13.02 7.69 -3.54
N GLY A 121 12.24 8.39 -2.73
CA GLY A 121 11.48 7.83 -1.62
C GLY A 121 10.11 8.48 -1.56
N VAL A 122 9.10 7.70 -1.21
CA VAL A 122 7.74 8.17 -1.00
C VAL A 122 7.24 7.68 0.34
N ASP A 123 6.48 8.52 1.02
CA ASP A 123 5.69 8.10 2.16
C ASP A 123 4.26 8.65 2.11
N VAL A 124 3.34 7.93 2.73
CA VAL A 124 1.93 8.30 2.86
C VAL A 124 1.47 8.01 4.27
N MET A 125 0.71 8.93 4.86
CA MET A 125 0.13 8.78 6.18
C MET A 125 -1.32 9.25 6.17
N ARG A 126 -2.21 8.41 6.71
CA ARG A 126 -3.57 8.78 7.06
C ARG A 126 -3.56 9.73 8.26
N LEU A 127 -4.26 10.84 8.12
CA LEU A 127 -4.54 11.80 9.16
C LEU A 127 -5.56 11.20 10.14
N ASP A 128 -5.08 10.36 11.05
CA ASP A 128 -5.90 9.78 12.11
C ASP A 128 -5.94 10.74 13.31
N MET A 129 -7.08 11.42 13.48
CA MET A 129 -7.25 12.51 14.45
C MET A 129 -7.69 12.06 15.84
N CYS A 130 -8.20 10.81 15.98
CA CYS A 130 -8.81 10.32 17.23
C CYS A 130 -8.25 8.95 17.64
N ARG A 131 -7.02 8.63 17.21
CA ARG A 131 -6.49 7.29 17.35
C ARG A 131 -6.22 6.98 18.83
N GLY A 132 -6.94 6.01 19.40
CA GLY A 132 -6.68 5.45 20.73
C GLY A 132 -6.89 6.39 21.92
N ASN A 133 -7.78 7.39 21.81
CA ASN A 133 -8.09 8.37 22.87
C ASN A 133 -6.86 9.14 23.41
N LYS A 134 -5.80 9.26 22.62
CA LYS A 134 -4.60 10.05 22.97
C LYS A 134 -4.71 11.47 22.45
N THR A 135 -4.12 12.39 23.19
CA THR A 135 -3.90 13.78 22.79
C THR A 135 -2.80 13.87 21.72
N ALA A 136 -2.77 14.96 20.95
CA ALA A 136 -1.73 15.21 19.96
C ALA A 136 -0.35 15.32 20.62
N ASP A 137 -0.27 15.89 21.82
CA ASP A 137 1.01 16.00 22.55
C ASP A 137 1.56 14.62 22.96
N GLU A 138 0.70 13.65 23.31
CA GLU A 138 1.13 12.27 23.55
C GLU A 138 1.69 11.61 22.29
N TYR A 139 1.09 11.86 21.12
CA TYR A 139 1.64 11.40 19.84
C TYR A 139 2.98 12.06 19.52
N ILE A 140 3.08 13.38 19.66
CA ILE A 140 4.32 14.13 19.44
C ILE A 140 5.44 13.60 20.36
N ASN A 141 5.12 13.29 21.62
CA ASN A 141 6.07 12.72 22.57
C ASN A 141 6.60 11.35 22.12
N SER A 142 5.80 10.53 21.43
CA SER A 142 6.27 9.25 20.88
C SER A 142 7.33 9.40 19.79
N MET A 143 7.35 10.54 19.09
CA MET A 143 8.34 10.87 18.07
C MET A 143 9.50 11.73 18.62
N ALA A 144 9.49 12.10 19.91
CA ALA A 144 10.43 13.08 20.46
C ALA A 144 11.91 12.69 20.31
N LYS A 145 12.24 11.39 20.29
CA LYS A 145 13.61 10.91 20.05
C LYS A 145 14.02 10.95 18.58
N SER A 146 13.06 11.06 17.68
CA SER A 146 13.26 11.02 16.22
C SER A 146 13.03 12.38 15.56
N ALA A 147 12.75 13.42 16.34
CA ALA A 147 12.46 14.77 15.87
C ALA A 147 13.47 15.77 16.42
N SER A 148 13.78 16.79 15.63
CA SER A 148 14.62 17.90 16.07
C SER A 148 13.90 18.75 17.12
N ALA A 149 14.65 19.50 17.92
CA ALA A 149 14.05 20.45 18.85
C ALA A 149 13.18 21.51 18.14
N ARG A 150 13.52 21.88 16.90
CA ARG A 150 12.76 22.83 16.08
C ARG A 150 11.45 22.20 15.62
N GLU A 151 11.49 20.97 15.10
CA GLU A 151 10.29 20.23 14.67
C GLU A 151 9.31 20.05 15.83
N LEU A 152 9.80 19.67 17.02
CA LEU A 152 8.99 19.55 18.23
C LEU A 152 8.31 20.86 18.64
N ARG A 153 9.04 21.98 18.57
CA ARG A 153 8.45 23.31 18.82
C ARG A 153 7.38 23.64 17.79
N THR A 154 7.64 23.39 16.50
CA THR A 154 6.68 23.66 15.42
C THR A 154 5.41 22.81 15.55
N MET A 155 5.54 21.53 15.91
CA MET A 155 4.40 20.65 16.17
C MET A 155 3.58 21.13 17.37
N ARG A 156 4.21 21.36 18.53
CA ARG A 156 3.52 21.77 19.76
C ARG A 156 2.93 23.18 19.69
N GLY A 157 3.51 24.05 18.88
CA GLY A 157 3.06 25.43 18.69
C GLY A 157 1.79 25.58 17.85
N GLN A 158 1.24 24.50 17.30
CA GLN A 158 -0.01 24.58 16.54
C GLN A 158 -1.22 24.84 17.46
N PRO A 159 -2.19 25.64 17.02
CA PRO A 159 -3.26 26.13 17.90
C PRO A 159 -4.33 25.09 18.24
N THR A 160 -4.48 24.04 17.43
CA THR A 160 -5.48 22.98 17.64
C THR A 160 -4.85 21.60 17.57
N GLU A 161 -5.43 20.63 18.26
CA GLU A 161 -4.97 19.22 18.23
C GLU A 161 -4.93 18.68 16.80
N GLN A 162 -5.90 19.04 15.95
CA GLN A 162 -5.92 18.64 14.54
C GLN A 162 -4.75 19.23 13.76
N MET A 163 -4.40 20.50 14.00
CA MET A 163 -3.24 21.13 13.35
C MET A 163 -1.93 20.51 13.85
N LYS A 164 -1.81 20.25 15.16
CA LYS A 164 -0.66 19.52 15.74
C LYS A 164 -0.47 18.17 15.06
N MET A 165 -1.53 17.36 14.96
CA MET A 165 -1.48 16.04 14.30
C MET A 165 -1.18 16.13 12.81
N THR A 166 -1.71 17.15 12.11
CA THR A 166 -1.41 17.37 10.69
C THR A 166 0.09 17.64 10.48
N VAL A 167 0.68 18.51 11.31
CA VAL A 167 2.12 18.82 11.24
C VAL A 167 2.98 17.63 11.69
N PHE A 168 2.52 16.85 12.67
CA PHE A 168 3.15 15.59 13.07
C PHE A 168 3.27 14.61 11.89
N TYR A 169 2.16 14.31 11.21
CA TYR A 169 2.17 13.40 10.07
C TYR A 169 2.95 13.97 8.88
N ARG A 170 2.95 15.30 8.68
CA ARG A 170 3.78 15.97 7.68
C ARG A 170 5.27 15.69 7.92
N TYR A 171 5.78 15.92 9.13
CA TYR A 171 7.19 15.62 9.45
C TYR A 171 7.52 14.14 9.37
N TRP A 172 6.58 13.27 9.79
CA TRP A 172 6.76 11.82 9.65
C TRP A 172 6.95 11.42 8.19
N CYS A 173 6.05 11.86 7.29
CA CYS A 173 6.15 11.59 5.86
C CYS A 173 7.48 12.09 5.28
N LEU A 174 7.93 13.29 5.67
CA LEU A 174 9.19 13.87 5.20
C LEU A 174 10.40 13.02 5.61
N LYS A 175 10.47 12.60 6.89
CA LYS A 175 11.55 11.75 7.41
C LYS A 175 11.57 10.38 6.73
N GLU A 176 10.43 9.72 6.62
CA GLU A 176 10.32 8.42 5.95
C GLU A 176 10.69 8.52 4.46
N ALA A 177 10.27 9.60 3.78
CA ALA A 177 10.60 9.82 2.38
C ALA A 177 12.11 9.96 2.16
N ILE A 178 12.85 10.72 2.97
CA ILE A 178 14.32 10.83 2.83
C ILE A 178 15.04 9.53 3.19
N MET A 179 14.57 8.80 4.22
CA MET A 179 15.13 7.50 4.59
C MET A 179 14.98 6.48 3.45
N LYS A 180 13.81 6.47 2.80
CA LYS A 180 13.53 5.63 1.62
C LYS A 180 14.31 6.07 0.39
N ALA A 181 14.50 7.38 0.19
CA ALA A 181 15.27 7.92 -0.92
C ALA A 181 16.74 7.54 -0.85
N THR A 182 17.34 7.68 0.34
CA THR A 182 18.75 7.32 0.56
C THR A 182 18.99 5.83 0.71
N GLY A 183 17.97 5.05 1.10
CA GLY A 183 18.11 3.62 1.34
C GLY A 183 18.79 3.29 2.67
N HIS A 184 19.00 4.26 3.55
CA HIS A 184 19.61 4.04 4.87
C HIS A 184 18.75 3.20 5.82
N GLY A 185 17.48 2.90 5.52
CA GLY A 185 16.62 2.15 6.44
C GLY A 185 16.47 2.88 7.78
N LEU A 186 16.28 2.14 8.88
CA LEU A 186 16.21 2.71 10.23
C LEU A 186 17.54 3.38 10.61
N VAL A 187 17.58 4.71 10.62
CA VAL A 187 18.73 5.49 11.09
C VAL A 187 18.74 5.47 12.62
N ASN A 188 19.91 5.25 13.21
CA ASN A 188 20.06 5.16 14.68
C ASN A 188 19.62 6.45 15.41
N ASP A 189 19.71 7.61 14.75
CA ASP A 189 19.30 8.89 15.29
C ASP A 189 18.66 9.78 14.21
N LEU A 190 17.33 9.82 14.18
CA LEU A 190 16.55 10.67 13.28
C LEU A 190 16.39 12.11 13.77
N SER A 191 16.85 12.44 14.98
CA SER A 191 16.81 13.81 15.50
C SER A 191 17.84 14.72 14.81
N ARG A 192 18.88 14.13 14.21
CA ARG A 192 19.87 14.79 13.34
C ARG A 192 19.27 15.32 12.04
N PHE A 193 18.13 14.75 11.62
CA PHE A 193 17.38 15.20 10.45
C PHE A 193 16.42 16.30 10.87
N ASP A 194 16.53 17.47 10.26
CA ASP A 194 15.73 18.63 10.64
C ASP A 194 15.15 19.31 9.39
N PHE A 195 13.82 19.35 9.33
CA PHE A 195 13.06 19.92 8.23
C PHE A 195 12.62 21.35 8.52
N ILE A 196 12.82 22.25 7.57
CA ILE A 196 12.36 23.64 7.63
C ILE A 196 11.20 23.79 6.67
N ILE A 197 10.00 23.98 7.23
CA ILE A 197 8.77 24.28 6.49
C ILE A 197 8.46 25.78 6.59
N ASP A 198 7.90 26.38 5.54
CA ASP A 198 7.44 27.77 5.59
C ASP A 198 6.13 27.86 6.41
N PRO A 199 6.09 28.62 7.52
CA PRO A 199 4.89 28.75 8.35
C PRO A 199 3.73 29.47 7.65
N ASN A 200 3.99 30.23 6.58
CA ASN A 200 2.95 30.94 5.83
C ASN A 200 2.30 30.07 4.75
N GLU A 201 2.89 28.91 4.43
CA GLU A 201 2.33 28.01 3.45
C GLU A 201 1.11 27.27 3.99
N ARG A 202 0.01 27.36 3.23
CA ARG A 202 -1.20 26.60 3.54
C ARG A 202 -0.99 25.13 3.22
N TYR A 203 -0.81 24.31 4.25
CA TYR A 203 -0.76 22.85 4.13
C TYR A 203 -2.15 22.23 4.29
N LYS A 204 -2.85 22.05 3.16
CA LYS A 204 -4.20 21.47 3.11
C LYS A 204 -4.41 20.73 1.79
N GLN A 205 -5.53 20.01 1.69
CA GLN A 205 -5.89 19.30 0.46
C GLN A 205 -5.80 20.22 -0.78
N GLY A 206 -5.15 19.72 -1.84
CA GLY A 206 -4.88 20.45 -3.07
C GLY A 206 -3.56 21.22 -3.08
N SER A 207 -2.88 21.34 -1.95
CA SER A 207 -1.54 21.94 -1.90
C SER A 207 -0.48 21.06 -2.58
N PHE A 208 0.51 21.71 -3.16
CA PHE A 208 1.74 21.09 -3.68
C PHE A 208 2.92 21.95 -3.26
N ILE A 209 3.68 21.48 -2.29
CA ILE A 209 4.76 22.24 -1.65
C ILE A 209 6.11 21.66 -2.06
N THR A 210 7.05 22.55 -2.37
CA THR A 210 8.44 22.21 -2.71
C THR A 210 9.47 23.14 -2.07
N SER A 211 9.04 24.05 -1.20
CA SER A 211 9.88 25.00 -0.48
C SER A 211 10.55 24.39 0.75
N THR A 212 10.07 23.24 1.23
CA THR A 212 10.62 22.54 2.39
C THR A 212 12.09 22.21 2.16
N THR A 213 12.94 22.64 3.10
CA THR A 213 14.38 22.36 3.08
C THR A 213 14.77 21.41 4.20
N PHE A 214 15.93 20.77 4.04
CA PHE A 214 16.40 19.70 4.90
C PHE A 214 17.86 19.97 5.31
N THR A 215 18.14 19.75 6.58
CA THR A 215 19.49 19.74 7.14
C THR A 215 19.75 18.41 7.84
N GLU A 216 20.97 17.89 7.69
CA GLU A 216 21.49 16.76 8.46
C GLU A 216 22.68 17.27 9.28
N ASP A 217 22.65 17.10 10.60
CA ASP A 217 23.65 17.68 11.53
C ASP A 217 23.83 19.20 11.35
N ALA A 218 22.71 19.91 11.16
CA ALA A 218 22.70 21.34 10.85
C ALA A 218 23.41 21.74 9.54
N ILE A 219 23.85 20.78 8.72
CA ILE A 219 24.42 21.02 7.40
C ILE A 219 23.28 20.99 6.37
N PRO A 220 23.07 22.07 5.59
CA PRO A 220 22.08 22.10 4.52
C PRO A 220 22.33 21.01 3.48
N GLN A 221 21.26 20.33 3.07
CA GLN A 221 21.30 19.27 2.06
C GLN A 221 20.51 19.70 0.80
N PRO A 222 21.04 20.67 0.01
CA PRO A 222 20.32 21.28 -1.12
C PRO A 222 20.14 20.35 -2.33
N GLN A 223 20.77 19.18 -2.31
CA GLN A 223 20.61 18.15 -3.32
C GLN A 223 19.25 17.44 -3.23
N TRP A 224 18.48 17.61 -2.16
CA TRP A 224 17.15 17.00 -2.02
C TRP A 224 16.03 17.99 -2.35
N ILE A 225 14.99 17.48 -3.01
CA ILE A 225 13.70 18.13 -3.17
C ILE A 225 12.64 17.28 -2.48
N PHE A 226 11.74 17.94 -1.75
CA PHE A 226 10.55 17.34 -1.16
C PHE A 226 9.32 17.84 -1.91
N GLU A 227 8.51 16.91 -2.42
CA GLU A 227 7.22 17.19 -3.03
C GLU A 227 6.14 16.76 -2.04
N GLU A 228 5.53 17.72 -1.37
CA GLU A 228 4.49 17.43 -0.37
C GLU A 228 3.12 17.69 -0.97
N SER A 229 2.23 16.71 -0.84
CA SER A 229 0.89 16.76 -1.41
C SER A 229 -0.08 15.86 -0.64
N PHE A 230 -1.30 15.74 -1.15
CA PHE A 230 -2.37 14.96 -0.55
C PHE A 230 -2.88 13.95 -1.58
N VAL A 231 -3.08 12.71 -1.16
CA VAL A 231 -3.74 11.69 -1.99
C VAL A 231 -5.26 11.91 -1.96
N ASP A 232 -5.79 12.29 -0.79
CA ASP A 232 -7.13 12.79 -0.59
C ASP A 232 -7.21 13.66 0.68
N ALA A 233 -8.42 13.98 1.14
CA ALA A 233 -8.64 14.80 2.33
C ALA A 233 -8.04 14.22 3.62
N ASN A 234 -7.80 12.90 3.66
CA ASN A 234 -7.40 12.19 4.86
C ASN A 234 -6.00 11.59 4.76
N HIS A 235 -5.28 11.76 3.64
CA HIS A 235 -3.97 11.15 3.43
C HIS A 235 -2.97 12.17 2.90
N VAL A 236 -1.96 12.46 3.72
CA VAL A 236 -0.80 13.27 3.34
C VAL A 236 0.26 12.38 2.74
N ALA A 237 1.03 12.90 1.79
CA ALA A 237 2.14 12.19 1.20
C ALA A 237 3.32 13.13 0.93
N ALA A 238 4.52 12.59 1.05
CA ALA A 238 5.76 13.27 0.70
C ALA A 238 6.56 12.41 -0.26
N VAL A 239 7.14 13.02 -1.27
CA VAL A 239 8.13 12.40 -2.15
C VAL A 239 9.45 13.13 -1.99
N CYS A 240 10.49 12.40 -1.61
CA CYS A 240 11.85 12.90 -1.59
C CYS A 240 12.58 12.39 -2.84
N ARG A 241 13.28 13.28 -3.54
CA ARG A 241 14.15 12.89 -4.66
C ARG A 241 15.33 13.82 -4.81
N GLU A 242 16.32 13.37 -5.57
CA GLU A 242 17.46 14.19 -5.93
C GLU A 242 17.06 15.37 -6.84
N LYS A 243 17.69 16.52 -6.62
CA LYS A 243 17.54 17.77 -7.37
C LYS A 243 18.31 17.72 -8.67
N ALA A 244 19.55 17.26 -8.61
CA ALA A 244 20.37 17.03 -9.78
C ALA A 244 19.78 15.85 -10.56
N LEU A 245 19.52 16.07 -11.84
CA LEU A 245 19.03 15.04 -12.74
C LEU A 245 20.11 14.76 -13.78
N PRO A 246 20.10 13.58 -14.42
CA PRO A 246 21.01 13.31 -15.53
C PRO A 246 20.94 14.40 -16.59
N ALA A 247 22.07 14.70 -17.24
CA ALA A 247 22.19 15.76 -18.25
C ALA A 247 21.13 15.65 -19.37
N VAL A 248 20.71 14.42 -19.67
CA VAL A 248 19.52 14.11 -20.47
C VAL A 248 18.56 13.31 -19.60
N CYS A 249 17.62 13.98 -18.92
CA CYS A 249 16.55 13.27 -18.21
C CYS A 249 15.42 12.98 -19.20
N THR A 250 15.37 11.73 -19.67
CA THR A 250 14.34 11.18 -20.57
C THR A 250 12.93 11.39 -20.01
N PHE A 251 12.80 11.57 -18.69
CA PHE A 251 11.53 11.69 -18.00
C PHE A 251 11.19 13.10 -17.52
N ARG A 252 12.04 14.12 -17.63
CA ARG A 252 11.74 15.46 -17.09
C ARG A 252 12.25 16.55 -18.02
N LYS A 253 11.32 17.15 -18.76
CA LYS A 253 11.58 18.33 -19.61
C LYS A 253 11.53 19.65 -18.83
N GLU A 254 10.70 19.74 -17.78
CA GLU A 254 10.57 20.93 -16.95
C GLU A 254 10.91 20.66 -15.47
N GLN A 255 11.82 21.46 -14.92
CA GLN A 255 12.22 21.34 -13.52
C GLN A 255 11.14 21.81 -12.51
N CYS A 256 10.08 22.48 -12.97
CA CYS A 256 9.04 23.08 -12.13
C CYS A 256 7.66 22.38 -12.23
N ALA A 257 7.53 21.31 -13.04
CA ALA A 257 6.26 20.62 -13.20
C ALA A 257 5.78 20.01 -11.88
N LYS A 258 4.54 20.33 -11.49
CA LYS A 258 3.87 19.75 -10.32
C LYS A 258 3.31 18.37 -10.68
N ILE A 259 3.66 17.34 -9.94
CA ILE A 259 3.23 15.95 -10.20
C ILE A 259 2.40 15.47 -9.02
N PHE A 260 1.07 15.60 -9.11
CA PHE A 260 0.16 15.08 -8.10
C PHE A 260 -0.04 13.57 -8.23
N PHE A 261 -0.42 12.92 -7.13
CA PHE A 261 -0.79 11.51 -7.15
C PHE A 261 -2.02 11.29 -8.04
N SER A 262 -1.84 10.48 -9.08
CA SER A 262 -2.93 9.98 -9.91
C SER A 262 -3.51 8.73 -9.24
N LYS A 263 -4.84 8.71 -9.06
CA LYS A 263 -5.53 7.55 -8.53
C LYS A 263 -5.65 6.50 -9.64
N ILE A 264 -5.19 5.29 -9.36
CA ILE A 264 -5.26 4.17 -10.29
C ILE A 264 -5.96 2.98 -9.63
N ASP A 265 -6.41 2.05 -10.45
CA ASP A 265 -7.11 0.83 -10.04
C ASP A 265 -6.45 -0.42 -10.64
N PHE A 266 -7.11 -1.56 -10.43
CA PHE A 266 -6.64 -2.83 -10.96
C PHE A 266 -6.68 -2.89 -12.49
N GLU A 267 -7.63 -2.24 -13.15
CA GLU A 267 -7.70 -2.25 -14.62
C GLU A 267 -6.44 -1.63 -15.19
N PHE A 268 -6.05 -0.47 -14.67
CA PHE A 268 -4.78 0.15 -15.06
C PHE A 268 -3.56 -0.71 -14.68
N LEU A 269 -3.52 -1.27 -13.47
CA LEU A 269 -2.36 -2.05 -13.00
C LEU A 269 -2.15 -3.36 -13.77
N LEU A 270 -3.24 -3.97 -14.23
CA LEU A 270 -3.24 -5.29 -14.87
C LEU A 270 -3.35 -5.22 -16.40
N ASP A 271 -3.56 -4.03 -16.96
CA ASP A 271 -3.44 -3.76 -18.38
C ASP A 271 -2.08 -4.25 -18.90
N ASP A 272 -2.10 -5.13 -19.91
CA ASP A 272 -0.95 -5.85 -20.47
C ASP A 272 -0.09 -6.63 -19.45
N ALA A 273 -0.65 -7.02 -18.29
CA ALA A 273 0.04 -7.89 -17.35
C ALA A 273 0.05 -9.35 -17.82
N SER A 274 1.19 -10.03 -17.68
CA SER A 274 1.33 -11.45 -17.98
C SER A 274 1.23 -12.30 -16.71
N ILE A 275 0.69 -13.51 -16.84
CA ILE A 275 0.73 -14.52 -15.78
C ILE A 275 2.18 -15.00 -15.59
N LEU A 276 2.69 -14.92 -14.36
CA LEU A 276 4.02 -15.37 -13.95
C LEU A 276 3.97 -16.56 -13.00
N ASN A 277 2.88 -16.66 -12.25
CA ASN A 277 2.61 -17.68 -11.25
C ASN A 277 1.19 -18.21 -11.53
N PRO A 278 1.02 -19.21 -12.41
CA PRO A 278 -0.30 -19.79 -12.63
C PRO A 278 -0.75 -20.50 -11.35
N LEU A 279 -1.98 -20.22 -10.90
CA LEU A 279 -2.57 -20.98 -9.80
C LEU A 279 -2.89 -22.39 -10.32
N ALA A 280 -2.48 -23.43 -9.57
CA ALA A 280 -3.00 -24.76 -9.80
C ALA A 280 -4.53 -24.71 -9.65
N ASP A 281 -5.23 -25.17 -10.68
CA ASP A 281 -6.66 -24.99 -10.87
C ASP A 281 -7.47 -25.55 -9.67
N GLY A 282 -7.82 -24.69 -8.71
CA GLY A 282 -8.56 -25.06 -7.51
C GLY A 282 -10.02 -24.60 -7.56
N GLY A 283 -10.88 -25.34 -8.26
CA GLY A 283 -12.34 -25.15 -8.13
C GLY A 283 -13.28 -25.77 -9.16
N ALA A 284 -12.82 -26.58 -10.11
CA ALA A 284 -13.71 -27.15 -11.15
C ALA A 284 -13.49 -28.62 -11.51
N SER A 285 -12.62 -29.38 -10.84
CA SER A 285 -12.30 -30.76 -11.26
C SER A 285 -12.64 -31.88 -10.25
N GLU A 286 -13.38 -31.60 -9.18
CA GLU A 286 -13.82 -32.67 -8.23
C GLU A 286 -15.33 -32.93 -8.19
N ASN A 287 -16.10 -32.33 -9.11
CA ASN A 287 -17.53 -32.65 -9.30
C ASN A 287 -17.86 -33.12 -10.74
N ALA A 288 -16.91 -33.76 -11.41
CA ALA A 288 -17.11 -34.36 -12.74
C ALA A 288 -16.78 -35.86 -12.82
N ARG A 289 -16.74 -36.57 -11.67
CA ARG A 289 -16.65 -38.05 -11.63
C ARG A 289 -17.84 -38.76 -10.98
N LYS A 290 -18.92 -38.05 -10.66
CA LYS A 290 -20.23 -38.66 -10.36
C LYS A 290 -21.30 -38.12 -11.30
N GLY A 291 -21.28 -38.62 -12.53
CA GLY A 291 -22.25 -38.21 -13.53
C GLY A 291 -22.05 -38.91 -14.87
N LYS A 292 -22.16 -40.25 -14.89
CA LYS A 292 -22.74 -41.04 -15.99
C LYS A 292 -22.60 -42.55 -15.72
N GLY A 293 -23.74 -43.20 -15.50
CA GLY A 293 -24.07 -44.49 -16.12
C GLY A 293 -23.93 -45.77 -15.29
N GLY A 294 -25.08 -46.34 -14.90
CA GLY A 294 -25.37 -47.73 -15.28
C GLY A 294 -25.53 -48.81 -14.19
N LYS A 295 -26.77 -49.02 -13.76
CA LYS A 295 -27.48 -50.31 -13.53
C LYS A 295 -26.83 -51.47 -12.71
N ARG A 296 -27.55 -51.79 -11.62
CA ARG A 296 -27.98 -53.12 -11.09
C ARG A 296 -26.91 -54.18 -10.75
N LYS A 297 -26.89 -54.65 -9.49
CA LYS A 297 -27.45 -55.95 -9.07
C LYS A 297 -27.40 -56.13 -7.54
N ASP A 298 -28.30 -57.01 -7.10
CA ASP A 298 -28.72 -57.39 -5.76
C ASP A 298 -27.62 -57.98 -4.86
N GLY A 299 -27.85 -58.01 -3.54
CA GLY A 299 -27.10 -58.84 -2.60
C GLY A 299 -27.07 -58.35 -1.16
N GLU A 300 -27.98 -58.91 -0.35
CA GLU A 300 -28.03 -59.07 1.11
C GLU A 300 -26.81 -58.72 1.99
N ARG A 301 -27.08 -58.15 3.19
CA ARG A 301 -26.82 -58.68 4.57
C ARG A 301 -26.84 -57.50 5.57
N GLU A 302 -27.83 -57.39 6.46
CA GLU A 302 -27.79 -57.78 7.90
C GLU A 302 -26.50 -57.30 8.61
N GLU A 303 -26.46 -56.66 9.79
CA GLU A 303 -27.37 -56.46 10.92
C GLU A 303 -26.62 -55.59 11.95
N LYS A 304 -27.34 -55.07 12.96
CA LYS A 304 -26.94 -54.44 14.25
C LYS A 304 -27.19 -52.93 14.31
N GLU A 305 -28.35 -52.44 14.79
CA GLU A 305 -28.85 -52.45 16.19
C GLU A 305 -27.76 -52.03 17.21
N ARG A 306 -27.97 -51.14 18.19
CA ARG A 306 -29.09 -50.31 18.71
C ARG A 306 -28.47 -49.54 19.91
N LYS A 307 -29.16 -48.51 20.42
CA LYS A 307 -29.04 -47.88 21.77
C LYS A 307 -27.95 -46.79 21.90
N THR A 308 -28.19 -45.60 22.47
CA THR A 308 -29.23 -45.15 23.42
C THR A 308 -29.29 -43.61 23.47
N GLU A 309 -30.48 -43.06 23.30
CA GLU A 309 -31.03 -41.90 24.04
C GLU A 309 -31.06 -42.28 25.54
N THR A 310 -30.86 -41.45 26.57
CA THR A 310 -31.50 -40.19 26.95
C THR A 310 -30.82 -39.72 28.25
N GLU A 311 -30.76 -38.41 28.54
CA GLU A 311 -30.82 -37.75 29.87
C GLU A 311 -30.13 -36.37 29.79
N ARG A 312 -30.59 -35.27 30.39
CA ARG A 312 -31.87 -34.81 30.93
C ARG A 312 -31.71 -33.29 31.08
N GLU A 313 -32.82 -32.58 30.94
CA GLU A 313 -32.95 -31.13 31.05
C GLU A 313 -32.65 -30.61 32.47
N GLY A 314 -32.35 -29.30 32.58
CA GLY A 314 -32.59 -28.54 33.80
C GLY A 314 -31.75 -27.28 33.95
N GLY A 315 -32.35 -26.09 33.74
CA GLY A 315 -31.78 -24.82 34.22
C GLY A 315 -32.19 -23.59 33.39
N MET A 316 -33.31 -22.96 33.76
CA MET A 316 -33.90 -21.75 33.18
C MET A 316 -33.81 -20.61 34.21
N GLU A 317 -33.35 -19.41 33.81
CA GLU A 317 -33.72 -18.04 34.26
C GLU A 317 -32.64 -17.06 33.74
N GLU A 318 -32.84 -16.14 32.79
CA GLU A 318 -33.79 -15.02 32.58
C GLU A 318 -33.45 -13.70 33.32
N LYS A 319 -32.91 -12.72 32.57
CA LYS A 319 -33.35 -11.30 32.39
C LYS A 319 -32.21 -10.45 31.78
N LYS A 320 -32.31 -9.97 30.52
CA LYS A 320 -32.98 -8.72 30.05
C LYS A 320 -32.35 -7.46 30.69
N THR A 321 -31.95 -6.37 30.03
CA THR A 321 -32.11 -5.85 28.65
C THR A 321 -31.37 -4.50 28.54
N LYS A 322 -30.87 -4.16 27.33
CA LYS A 322 -30.89 -2.87 26.58
C LYS A 322 -29.54 -2.66 25.85
N LYS A 323 -29.42 -2.93 24.54
CA LYS A 323 -29.87 -2.13 23.36
C LYS A 323 -29.59 -0.62 23.56
N GLY A 324 -28.81 0.06 22.72
CA GLY A 324 -28.10 -0.33 21.51
C GLY A 324 -27.52 0.90 20.81
N MET A 325 -26.71 0.66 19.77
CA MET A 325 -26.64 1.48 18.55
C MET A 325 -25.78 0.71 17.55
N GLU A 326 -26.40 -0.27 16.89
CA GLU A 326 -25.99 -0.70 15.56
C GLU A 326 -26.58 0.28 14.54
N GLY A 327 -25.77 0.68 13.56
CA GLY A 327 -26.21 1.58 12.50
C GLY A 327 -25.20 1.62 11.35
N LYS A 328 -25.37 0.67 10.42
CA LYS A 328 -24.88 0.61 9.02
C LYS A 328 -23.52 -0.05 8.78
N GLY A 329 -23.55 -1.39 8.78
CA GLY A 329 -22.47 -2.26 8.31
C GLY A 329 -22.97 -3.50 7.55
N ASN A 330 -24.05 -3.41 6.75
CA ASN A 330 -24.68 -4.60 6.16
C ASN A 330 -24.74 -4.56 4.61
N GLY A 331 -23.57 -4.42 3.97
CA GLY A 331 -23.34 -4.77 2.57
C GLY A 331 -22.11 -5.66 2.34
N TRP A 332 -21.29 -5.86 3.38
CA TRP A 332 -19.91 -6.41 3.29
C TRP A 332 -19.83 -7.95 3.26
N ARG A 333 -20.88 -8.65 3.68
CA ARG A 333 -20.78 -10.09 4.02
C ARG A 333 -20.64 -11.04 2.83
N MET A 334 -21.07 -10.66 1.63
CA MET A 334 -21.09 -11.60 0.50
C MET A 334 -19.73 -11.76 -0.21
N HIS A 335 -18.99 -10.67 -0.47
CA HIS A 335 -17.66 -10.76 -1.12
C HIS A 335 -16.55 -11.26 -0.18
N LEU A 336 -16.72 -11.11 1.14
CA LEU A 336 -15.73 -11.54 2.15
C LEU A 336 -15.61 -13.06 2.32
N GLY A 337 -16.67 -13.80 2.00
CA GLY A 337 -16.74 -15.26 2.12
C GLY A 337 -15.89 -16.00 1.07
N TRP A 338 -15.84 -15.46 -0.15
CA TRP A 338 -15.04 -16.07 -1.23
C TRP A 338 -13.53 -15.86 -1.03
N LEU A 339 -13.10 -14.68 -0.56
CA LEU A 339 -11.70 -14.45 -0.20
C LEU A 339 -11.26 -15.32 0.99
N ARG A 340 -12.20 -15.72 1.86
CA ARG A 340 -11.94 -16.78 2.86
C ARG A 340 -11.76 -18.13 2.18
N GLY A 341 -12.54 -18.44 1.15
CA GLY A 341 -12.42 -19.68 0.38
C GLY A 341 -11.10 -19.83 -0.38
N VAL A 342 -10.62 -18.79 -1.06
CA VAL A 342 -9.32 -18.85 -1.79
C VAL A 342 -8.14 -18.94 -0.84
N LEU A 343 -8.17 -18.17 0.25
CA LEU A 343 -7.11 -18.26 1.25
C LEU A 343 -7.22 -19.60 2.01
N ALA A 344 -8.40 -20.04 2.43
CA ALA A 344 -8.56 -21.29 3.19
C ALA A 344 -8.36 -22.57 2.37
N ALA A 345 -8.71 -22.57 1.08
CA ALA A 345 -8.48 -23.71 0.18
C ALA A 345 -6.99 -24.03 0.01
N ASP A 346 -6.13 -23.02 0.19
CA ASP A 346 -4.67 -23.15 0.20
C ASP A 346 -4.06 -23.24 1.61
N GLY A 347 -4.87 -23.59 2.63
CA GLY A 347 -4.40 -23.92 3.99
C GLY A 347 -4.33 -22.77 4.99
N TRP A 348 -5.27 -21.82 4.97
CA TRP A 348 -5.30 -20.68 5.90
C TRP A 348 -6.48 -20.75 6.88
N GLY A 349 -6.19 -20.65 8.18
CA GLY A 349 -7.15 -20.53 9.29
C GLY A 349 -6.81 -19.37 10.21
#